data_AF-K5CKN5-F1
#
_entry.id   AF-K5CKN5-F1
#
_cell.length_a   1.000
_cell.length_b   1.000
_cell.length_c   1.000
_cell.angle_alpha   90.00
_cell.angle_beta   90.00
_cell.angle_gamma   90.00
#
_symmetry.space_group_name_H-M   'P 1'
#
loop_
_entity.id
_entity.type
_entity.pdbx_description
1 polymer ?
#
loop_
_entity_poly.entity_id
_entity_poly.type
_entity_poly.pdbx_seq_one_letter_code
_entity_poly.pdbx_strand_id
1 'polypeptide(L)'
;MIEPDRNWQLLRGDVVLGNIVQTDTDFPWRNGTFTPAPAFAEFASLFAAAQAFTERDEFDSPESDSAFNAIFDLGLSIRDVDADELYDEVMLNLTDSDVSWRC
;
A
#
# COMPACT_ATOMS: atom_id res chain seq x y z
N MET A 1 -3.81 24.16 3.54
CA MET A 1 -3.27 23.75 4.85
C MET A 1 -2.59 22.43 4.58
N ILE A 2 -1.28 22.32 4.75
CA ILE A 2 -0.59 21.03 4.64
C ILE A 2 -0.94 20.31 5.94
N GLU A 3 -1.76 19.26 5.85
CA GLU A 3 -1.96 18.36 6.99
C GLU A 3 -0.57 17.87 7.44
N PRO A 4 -0.27 17.83 8.75
CA PRO A 4 1.01 17.32 9.21
C PRO A 4 1.23 15.91 8.64
N ASP A 5 2.47 15.61 8.23
CA ASP A 5 2.88 14.30 7.71
C ASP A 5 2.35 13.21 8.65
N ARG A 6 1.32 12.48 8.20
CA ARG A 6 0.62 11.47 9.01
C ARG A 6 1.32 10.13 8.86
N ASN A 7 1.56 9.45 9.97
CA ASN A 7 2.29 8.19 9.99
C ASN A 7 1.32 7.01 9.95
N TRP A 8 1.60 6.09 9.04
CA TRP A 8 0.83 4.89 8.81
C TRP A 8 1.75 3.67 8.83
N GLN A 9 1.19 2.50 9.07
CA GLN A 9 1.90 1.23 9.03
C GLN A 9 1.14 0.22 8.18
N LEU A 10 1.85 -0.46 7.29
CA LEU A 10 1.33 -1.62 6.57
C LEU A 10 1.61 -2.87 7.40
N LEU A 11 0.59 -3.69 7.62
CA LEU A 11 0.65 -4.91 8.40
C LEU A 11 0.12 -6.11 7.62
N ARG A 12 0.57 -7.29 8.04
CA ARG A 12 -0.05 -8.58 7.73
C ARG A 12 -0.24 -9.34 9.04
N GLY A 13 -1.48 -9.43 9.51
CA GLY A 13 -1.76 -9.84 10.89
C GLY A 13 -1.03 -8.91 11.87
N ASP A 14 -0.21 -9.46 12.76
CA ASP A 14 0.57 -8.70 13.75
C ASP A 14 1.95 -8.25 13.24
N VAL A 15 2.31 -8.56 11.98
CA VAL A 15 3.64 -8.28 11.43
C VAL A 15 3.64 -6.96 10.66
N VAL A 16 4.50 -6.03 11.06
CA VAL A 16 4.73 -4.78 10.32
C VAL A 16 5.55 -5.06 9.07
N LEU A 17 4.97 -4.75 7.92
CA LEU A 17 5.61 -4.83 6.61
C LEU A 17 6.30 -3.52 6.22
N GLY A 18 5.87 -2.38 6.74
CA GLY A 18 6.58 -1.12 6.52
C GLY A 18 5.83 0.07 7.07
N ASN A 19 6.50 1.22 7.02
CA ASN A 19 5.93 2.49 7.46
C ASN A 19 5.59 3.34 6.23
N ILE A 20 4.53 4.13 6.33
CA ILE A 20 4.08 5.05 5.29
C ILE A 20 4.00 6.44 5.90
N VAL A 21 4.61 7.41 5.23
CA VAL A 21 4.46 8.83 5.56
C VAL A 21 3.50 9.43 4.55
N GLN A 22 2.30 9.79 4.98
CA GLN A 22 1.30 10.42 4.11
C GLN A 22 1.77 11.81 3.70
N THR A 23 1.86 12.03 2.40
CA THR A 23 2.29 13.31 1.81
C THR A 23 1.13 14.09 1.19
N ASP A 24 0.11 13.38 0.72
CA ASP A 24 -1.05 13.98 0.05
C ASP A 24 -2.33 13.15 0.25
N THR A 25 -3.48 13.76 -0.02
CA THR A 25 -4.79 13.08 -0.01
C THR A 25 -5.62 13.59 -1.17
N ASP A 26 -5.87 12.70 -2.13
CA ASP A 26 -6.69 12.95 -3.31
C ASP A 26 -7.86 11.97 -3.33
N PHE A 27 -8.93 12.36 -2.62
CA PHE A 27 -10.08 11.48 -2.34
C PHE A 27 -10.58 10.78 -3.61
N PRO A 28 -10.73 9.43 -3.63
CA PRO A 28 -10.76 8.52 -2.48
C PRO A 28 -9.41 7.94 -2.04
N TRP A 29 -8.30 8.36 -2.63
CA TRP A 29 -6.97 7.81 -2.38
C TRP A 29 -6.14 8.71 -1.46
N ARG A 30 -5.28 8.09 -0.68
CA ARG A 30 -4.20 8.75 0.06
C ARG A 30 -2.88 8.40 -0.61
N ASN A 31 -1.94 9.34 -0.63
CA ASN A 31 -0.62 9.15 -1.21
C ASN A 31 0.46 9.42 -0.16
N GLY A 32 1.57 8.72 -0.28
CA GLY A 32 2.65 8.81 0.67
C GLY A 32 3.91 8.10 0.23
N THR A 33 4.92 8.13 1.09
CA THR A 33 6.19 7.43 0.89
C THR A 33 6.25 6.19 1.79
N PHE A 34 6.46 5.03 1.19
CA PHE A 34 6.63 3.75 1.86
C PHE A 34 8.10 3.47 2.16
N THR A 35 8.37 3.07 3.40
CA THR A 35 9.65 2.55 3.86
C THR A 35 9.48 1.08 4.27
N PRO A 36 10.03 0.12 3.50
CA PRO A 36 9.84 -1.30 3.77
C PRO A 36 10.56 -1.73 5.06
N ALA A 37 9.90 -2.58 5.84
CA ALA A 37 10.52 -3.33 6.93
C ALA A 37 11.12 -4.64 6.38
N PRO A 38 12.03 -5.31 7.11
CA PRO A 38 12.64 -6.57 6.66
C PRO A 38 11.63 -7.67 6.28
N ALA A 39 10.47 -7.70 6.93
CA ALA A 39 9.40 -8.66 6.64
C ALA A 39 8.75 -8.45 5.25
N PHE A 40 8.89 -7.25 4.66
CA PHE A 40 8.38 -6.98 3.32
C PHE A 40 9.13 -7.73 2.22
N ALA A 41 10.37 -8.15 2.47
CA ALA A 41 11.21 -8.79 1.46
C ALA A 41 10.56 -10.06 0.85
N GLU A 42 9.71 -10.76 1.61
CA GLU A 42 8.93 -11.91 1.13
C GLU A 42 7.88 -11.52 0.07
N PHE A 43 7.33 -10.30 0.16
CA PHE A 43 6.26 -9.81 -0.72
C PHE A 43 6.76 -8.86 -1.81
N ALA A 44 8.01 -8.39 -1.74
CA ALA A 44 8.57 -7.41 -2.66
C ALA A 44 8.40 -7.82 -4.14
N SER A 45 8.57 -9.11 -4.46
CA SER A 45 8.38 -9.61 -5.83
C SER A 45 6.91 -9.55 -6.31
N LEU A 46 5.95 -9.69 -5.40
CA LEU A 46 4.53 -9.58 -5.72
C LEU A 46 4.15 -8.12 -6.03
N PHE A 47 4.63 -7.20 -5.20
CA PHE A 47 4.44 -5.77 -5.42
C PHE A 47 5.12 -5.29 -6.70
N ALA A 48 6.34 -5.76 -6.99
CA ALA A 48 7.03 -5.45 -8.24
C ALA A 48 6.25 -5.95 -9.48
N ALA A 49 5.52 -7.07 -9.38
CA ALA A 49 4.68 -7.55 -10.46
C ALA A 49 3.48 -6.63 -10.71
N ALA A 50 2.82 -6.16 -9.64
CA ALA A 50 1.72 -5.19 -9.76
C ALA A 50 2.22 -3.80 -10.23
N GLN A 51 3.41 -3.38 -9.80
CA GLN A 51 4.06 -2.14 -10.25
C GLN A 51 4.23 -2.13 -11.78
N ALA A 52 4.66 -3.24 -12.38
CA ALA A 52 4.86 -3.32 -13.82
C ALA A 52 3.58 -3.03 -14.64
N PHE A 53 2.39 -3.35 -14.10
CA PHE A 53 1.11 -3.02 -14.72
C PHE A 53 0.76 -1.54 -14.54
N THR A 54 0.99 -1.00 -13.35
CA THR A 54 0.80 0.43 -13.05
C THR A 54 1.66 1.31 -13.96
N GLU A 55 2.94 0.97 -14.15
CA GLU A 55 3.86 1.72 -15.01
C GLU A 55 3.44 1.73 -16.49
N ARG A 56 2.66 0.73 -16.91
CA ARG A 56 2.14 0.59 -18.28
C ARG A 56 0.72 1.15 -18.44
N ASP A 57 0.12 1.67 -17.37
CA ASP A 57 -1.28 2.10 -17.34
C ASP A 57 -2.25 0.96 -17.73
N GLU A 58 -1.87 -0.29 -17.45
CA GLU A 58 -2.61 -1.51 -17.80
C GLU A 58 -3.36 -2.05 -16.59
N PHE A 59 -4.53 -1.48 -16.29
CA PHE A 59 -5.34 -1.89 -15.15
C PHE A 59 -6.51 -2.82 -15.51
N ASP A 60 -6.92 -2.84 -16.77
CA ASP A 60 -8.13 -3.55 -17.25
C ASP A 60 -7.83 -4.91 -17.92
N SER A 61 -6.75 -5.58 -17.52
CA SER A 61 -6.36 -6.90 -18.04
C SER A 61 -6.59 -8.02 -17.01
N PRO A 62 -6.88 -9.26 -17.45
CA PRO A 62 -6.94 -10.41 -16.54
C PRO A 62 -5.64 -10.62 -15.72
N GLU A 63 -4.50 -10.28 -16.31
CA GLU A 63 -3.19 -10.39 -15.68
C GLU A 63 -2.98 -9.33 -14.59
N SER A 64 -3.39 -8.07 -14.85
CA SER A 64 -3.39 -7.02 -13.82
C SER A 64 -4.34 -7.34 -12.68
N ASP A 65 -5.56 -7.79 -13.00
CA ASP A 65 -6.53 -8.23 -11.99
C ASP A 65 -5.94 -9.34 -11.11
N SER A 66 -5.28 -10.34 -11.70
CA SER A 66 -4.65 -11.40 -10.93
C SER A 66 -3.51 -10.90 -10.04
N ALA A 67 -2.73 -9.91 -10.48
CA ALA A 67 -1.64 -9.35 -9.69
C ALA A 67 -2.16 -8.55 -8.48
N PHE A 68 -3.14 -7.69 -8.69
CA PHE A 68 -3.75 -6.90 -7.61
C PHE A 68 -4.57 -7.77 -6.65
N ASN A 69 -5.31 -8.76 -7.15
CA ASN A 69 -6.03 -9.72 -6.30
C ASN A 69 -5.06 -10.54 -5.44
N ALA A 70 -3.90 -10.94 -5.97
CA ALA A 70 -2.91 -11.66 -5.17
C ALA A 70 -2.37 -10.82 -4.01
N ILE A 71 -2.26 -9.48 -4.16
CA ILE A 71 -1.92 -8.57 -3.06
C ILE A 71 -3.08 -8.47 -2.07
N PHE A 72 -4.30 -8.33 -2.56
CA PHE A 72 -5.50 -8.26 -1.72
C PHE A 72 -5.68 -9.53 -0.87
N ASP A 73 -5.47 -10.70 -1.48
CA ASP A 73 -5.56 -12.01 -0.82
C ASP A 73 -4.49 -12.24 0.27
N LEU A 74 -3.48 -11.38 0.38
CA LEU A 74 -2.54 -11.43 1.51
C LEU A 74 -3.20 -11.06 2.84
N GLY A 75 -4.39 -10.44 2.82
CA GLY A 75 -5.08 -9.97 4.02
C GLY A 75 -4.29 -8.87 4.71
N LEU A 76 -3.83 -7.89 3.92
CA LEU A 76 -3.08 -6.75 4.44
C LEU A 76 -4.01 -5.85 5.25
N SER A 77 -3.45 -5.19 6.24
CA SER A 77 -4.14 -4.17 7.00
C SER A 77 -3.27 -2.92 7.07
N ILE A 78 -3.87 -1.75 7.18
CA ILE A 78 -3.14 -0.51 7.39
C ILE A 78 -3.56 0.13 8.71
N ARG A 79 -2.59 0.58 9.50
CA ARG A 79 -2.83 1.27 10.76
C ARG A 79 -2.48 2.74 10.62
N ASP A 80 -3.42 3.59 11.02
CA ASP A 80 -3.19 5.00 11.28
C ASP A 80 -2.55 5.14 12.66
N VAL A 81 -1.24 5.42 12.71
CA VAL A 81 -0.49 5.45 13.99
C VAL A 81 -0.93 6.64 14.84
N ASP A 82 -1.25 7.76 14.19
CA ASP A 82 -1.63 9.00 14.88
C ASP A 82 -3.05 8.93 15.46
N ALA A 83 -3.98 8.23 14.79
CA ALA A 83 -5.34 8.00 15.32
C ALA A 83 -5.50 6.69 16.11
N ASP A 84 -4.50 5.81 16.08
CA ASP A 84 -4.58 4.44 16.62
C ASP A 84 -5.75 3.62 16.04
N GLU A 85 -5.99 3.78 14.74
CA GLU A 85 -7.05 3.07 14.00
C GLU A 85 -6.46 2.03 13.05
N LEU A 86 -7.12 0.87 12.93
CA LEU A 86 -6.71 -0.22 12.05
C LEU A 86 -7.81 -0.47 11.01
N TYR A 87 -7.38 -0.62 9.75
CA TYR A 87 -8.23 -0.91 8.61
C TYR A 87 -7.78 -2.22 7.95
N ASP A 88 -8.68 -3.18 7.85
CA ASP A 88 -8.43 -4.56 7.38
C ASP A 88 -8.81 -4.79 5.91
N GLU A 89 -9.63 -3.92 5.33
CA GLU A 89 -9.93 -3.90 3.89
C GLU A 89 -9.15 -2.77 3.20
N VAL A 90 -7.88 -3.01 2.89
CA VAL A 90 -7.03 -2.03 2.21
C VAL A 90 -6.77 -2.41 0.76
N MET A 91 -6.98 -1.45 -0.14
CA MET A 91 -6.42 -1.51 -1.49
C MET A 91 -5.22 -0.60 -1.55
N LEU A 92 -4.08 -1.13 -1.98
CA LEU A 92 -2.87 -0.34 -2.12
C LEU A 92 -2.11 -0.66 -3.40
N ASN A 93 -1.42 0.35 -3.89
CA ASN A 93 -0.46 0.25 -4.97
C ASN A 93 0.88 0.80 -4.49
N LEU A 94 1.97 0.13 -4.85
CA LEU A 94 3.33 0.54 -4.53
C LEU A 94 4.14 0.64 -5.82
N THR A 95 4.68 1.82 -6.09
CA THR A 95 5.59 2.09 -7.21
C THR A 95 6.88 2.63 -6.61
N ASP A 96 7.95 1.84 -6.63
CA ASP A 96 9.21 2.14 -5.93
C ASP A 96 8.99 2.44 -4.44
N SER A 97 9.09 3.72 -4.05
CA SER A 97 8.80 4.21 -2.70
C SER A 97 7.47 4.94 -2.59
N ASP A 98 6.80 5.22 -3.70
CA ASP A 98 5.51 5.90 -3.70
C ASP A 98 4.40 4.88 -3.46
N VAL A 99 3.53 5.17 -2.51
CA VAL A 99 2.39 4.32 -2.17
C VAL A 99 1.10 5.11 -2.25
N SER A 100 0.10 4.50 -2.87
CA SER A 100 -1.28 4.97 -2.87
C SER A 100 -2.13 3.93 -2.19
N TRP A 101 -2.98 4.34 -1.24
CA TRP A 101 -3.88 3.41 -0.56
C TRP A 101 -5.26 4.02 -0.32
N ARG A 102 -6.24 3.14 -0.15
CA ARG A 102 -7.57 3.47 0.34
C ARG A 102 -8.10 2.33 1.21
N CYS A 103 -8.92 2.69 2.18
CA CYS A 103 -9.60 1.85 3.15
C CYS A 103 -11.06 2.29 3.27
#